data_AF-A0A2D5XGP8-F1
#
_entry.id   AF-A0A2D5XGP8-F1
#
_cell.length_a   1.000
_cell.length_b   1.000
_cell.length_c   1.000
_cell.angle_alpha   90.00
_cell.angle_beta   90.00
_cell.angle_gamma   90.00
#
_symmetry.space_group_name_H-M   'P 1'
#
loop_
_entity.id
_entity.type
_entity.pdbx_description
1 polymer ?
#
loop_
_entity_poly.entity_id
_entity_poly.type
_entity_poly.pdbx_seq_one_letter_code
_entity_poly.pdbx_strand_id
1 'polypeptide(L)'
;MATIKRLETPIVSVLLALLLAAVLPAAAGAAEVDHAGQYRACMILVKRNPEEAFESALAWRDLGGGDAANHCVAAALMGLNQYGEAAKRFENLAQEMKAGAGVKAGLLGHAAQAWLLHGMPERADEVLGAALELKPLDVDLMIDRAVARAALGRYRDAVGDLGQAIGLDSGRPDAFVFRASAYRYLDKLDEAEADANRALGLDPDHPEGLLERGIIRRLKGDNGGARSDWLRVLREAPGTAAARAAGANLEKMDVKTE
;
A
#
# COMPACT_ATOMS: atom_id res chain seq x y z
N MET A 1 -92.40 40.22 43.55
CA MET A 1 -91.51 39.04 43.50
C MET A 1 -92.11 38.06 42.49
N ALA A 2 -91.51 38.00 41.30
CA ALA A 2 -91.89 37.05 40.24
C ALA A 2 -90.59 36.59 39.55
N THR A 3 -90.42 35.29 39.49
CA THR A 3 -89.19 34.57 39.16
C THR A 3 -89.14 34.26 37.65
N ILE A 4 -87.99 34.48 37.02
CA ILE A 4 -87.66 34.17 35.62
C ILE A 4 -87.07 32.75 35.53
N LYS A 5 -87.41 32.00 34.47
CA LYS A 5 -86.58 31.05 33.66
C LYS A 5 -87.44 29.88 33.16
N ARG A 6 -87.23 29.26 31.99
CA ARG A 6 -86.53 29.51 30.72
C ARG A 6 -87.07 28.40 29.79
N LEU A 7 -87.30 28.70 28.51
CA LEU A 7 -87.59 27.69 27.48
C LEU A 7 -86.31 26.92 27.15
N GLU A 8 -86.37 25.59 27.08
CA GLU A 8 -85.37 24.76 26.39
C GLU A 8 -86.07 23.84 25.39
N THR A 9 -85.66 23.98 24.13
CA THR A 9 -86.00 23.19 22.95
C THR A 9 -85.18 21.88 22.90
N PRO A 10 -85.70 20.75 22.39
CA PRO A 10 -84.88 19.58 22.15
C PRO A 10 -84.08 19.74 20.86
N ILE A 11 -82.76 19.83 20.97
CA ILE A 11 -81.82 19.78 19.85
C ILE A 11 -81.56 18.31 19.50
N VAL A 12 -81.89 17.94 18.27
CA VAL A 12 -81.48 16.71 17.59
C VAL A 12 -79.97 16.78 17.36
N SER A 13 -79.20 15.90 17.99
CA SER A 13 -77.76 15.75 17.71
C SER A 13 -77.51 14.46 16.93
N VAL A 14 -77.12 14.65 15.68
CA VAL A 14 -76.67 13.66 14.70
C VAL A 14 -75.34 13.06 15.14
N LEU A 15 -75.24 11.73 15.23
CA LEU A 15 -73.98 11.02 15.44
C LEU A 15 -73.13 11.12 14.16
N LEU A 16 -72.04 11.90 14.20
CA LEU A 16 -71.01 11.93 13.17
C LEU A 16 -69.95 10.87 13.49
N ALA A 17 -70.00 9.73 12.80
CA ALA A 17 -68.96 8.70 12.91
C ALA A 17 -67.69 9.14 12.16
N LEU A 18 -66.65 9.56 12.89
CA LEU A 18 -65.31 9.75 12.35
C LEU A 18 -64.63 8.39 12.13
N LEU A 19 -64.49 7.98 10.87
CA LEU A 19 -63.58 6.91 10.46
C LEU A 19 -62.14 7.47 10.46
N LEU A 20 -61.38 7.22 11.53
CA LEU A 20 -59.92 7.36 11.48
C LEU A 20 -59.35 6.20 10.65
N ALA A 21 -58.98 6.47 9.40
CA ALA A 21 -58.09 5.58 8.67
C ALA A 21 -56.69 5.72 9.29
N ALA A 22 -56.24 4.70 10.02
CA ALA A 22 -54.87 4.61 10.50
C ALA A 22 -53.93 4.42 9.30
N VAL A 23 -53.29 5.50 8.86
CA VAL A 23 -52.16 5.42 7.94
C VAL A 23 -50.97 4.94 8.77
N LEU A 24 -50.66 3.64 8.70
CA LEU A 24 -49.41 3.11 9.21
C LEU A 24 -48.26 3.73 8.41
N PRO A 25 -47.26 4.36 9.06
CA PRO A 25 -46.07 4.76 8.33
C PRO A 25 -45.39 3.48 7.86
N ALA A 26 -45.19 3.35 6.55
CA ALA A 26 -44.28 2.37 6.01
C ALA A 26 -42.91 2.66 6.64
N ALA A 27 -42.43 1.76 7.48
CA ALA A 27 -41.05 1.76 7.91
C ALA A 27 -40.21 1.54 6.65
N ALA A 28 -39.79 2.63 6.00
CA ALA A 28 -38.71 2.60 5.05
C ALA A 28 -37.49 2.12 5.86
N GLY A 29 -37.19 0.82 5.78
CA GLY A 29 -35.95 0.29 6.30
C GLY A 29 -34.83 1.06 5.64
N ALA A 30 -34.10 1.86 6.42
CA ALA A 30 -32.86 2.47 5.95
C ALA A 30 -32.01 1.32 5.39
N ALA A 31 -31.75 1.32 4.08
CA ALA A 31 -30.91 0.32 3.47
C ALA A 31 -29.58 0.30 4.23
N GLU A 32 -29.22 -0.86 4.77
CA GLU A 32 -27.98 -1.03 5.51
C GLU A 32 -26.81 -0.66 4.58
N VAL A 33 -25.95 0.27 5.04
CA VAL A 33 -24.85 0.77 4.23
C VAL A 33 -23.82 -0.34 4.05
N ASP A 34 -23.66 -0.83 2.81
CA ASP A 34 -22.67 -1.87 2.47
C ASP A 34 -21.25 -1.28 2.44
N HIS A 35 -20.66 -1.09 3.62
CA HIS A 35 -19.29 -0.60 3.77
C HIS A 35 -18.26 -1.53 3.13
N ALA A 36 -18.50 -2.84 3.10
CA ALA A 36 -17.56 -3.80 2.53
C ALA A 36 -17.54 -3.72 0.99
N GLY A 37 -18.70 -3.56 0.37
CA GLY A 37 -18.84 -3.29 -1.06
C GLY A 37 -18.22 -1.95 -1.46
N GLN A 38 -18.50 -0.90 -0.69
CA GLN A 38 -17.90 0.43 -0.90
C GLN A 38 -16.37 0.39 -0.83
N TYR A 39 -15.80 -0.30 0.16
CA TYR A 39 -14.36 -0.48 0.27
C TYR A 39 -13.77 -1.18 -0.96
N ARG A 40 -14.36 -2.29 -1.40
CA ARG A 40 -13.89 -3.03 -2.58
C ARG A 40 -13.96 -2.18 -3.85
N ALA A 41 -15.06 -1.46 -4.05
CA ALA A 41 -15.22 -0.55 -5.17
C ALA A 41 -14.14 0.55 -5.15
N CYS A 42 -13.89 1.12 -3.98
CA CYS A 42 -12.88 2.16 -3.78
C CYS A 42 -11.47 1.65 -4.11
N MET A 43 -11.07 0.48 -3.60
CA MET A 43 -9.74 -0.09 -3.88
C MET A 43 -9.53 -0.49 -5.35
N ILE A 44 -10.60 -0.84 -6.08
CA ILE A 44 -10.53 -1.02 -7.54
C ILE A 44 -10.32 0.34 -8.22
N LEU A 45 -11.05 1.36 -7.78
CA LEU A 45 -11.00 2.69 -8.37
C LEU A 45 -9.64 3.36 -8.17
N VAL A 46 -8.99 3.20 -7.02
CA VAL A 46 -7.63 3.70 -6.74
C VAL A 46 -6.64 3.33 -7.86
N LYS A 47 -6.74 2.12 -8.43
CA LYS A 47 -5.84 1.65 -9.50
C LYS A 47 -6.19 2.22 -10.87
N ARG A 48 -7.45 2.59 -11.11
CA ARG A 48 -7.96 2.99 -12.43
C ARG A 48 -8.04 4.50 -12.59
N ASN A 49 -8.54 5.16 -11.56
CA ASN A 49 -8.78 6.59 -11.49
C ASN A 49 -8.59 7.07 -10.04
N PRO A 50 -7.34 7.31 -9.61
CA PRO A 50 -7.06 7.67 -8.22
C PRO A 50 -7.65 9.03 -7.81
N GLU A 51 -7.90 9.93 -8.75
CA GLU A 51 -8.57 11.21 -8.48
C GLU A 51 -10.04 11.00 -8.10
N GLU A 52 -10.78 10.24 -8.90
CA GLU A 52 -12.18 9.89 -8.59
C GLU A 52 -12.29 9.03 -7.32
N ALA A 53 -11.33 8.13 -7.09
CA ALA A 53 -11.25 7.36 -5.85
C ALA A 53 -11.09 8.27 -4.63
N PHE A 54 -10.23 9.28 -4.72
CA PHE A 54 -9.99 10.23 -3.64
C PHE A 54 -11.26 11.02 -3.29
N GLU A 55 -11.90 11.64 -4.28
CA GLU A 55 -13.13 12.41 -4.07
C GLU A 55 -14.27 11.54 -3.53
N SER A 56 -14.46 10.34 -4.09
CA SER A 56 -15.47 9.39 -3.63
C SER A 56 -15.20 8.90 -2.21
N ALA A 57 -13.93 8.65 -1.85
CA ALA A 57 -13.55 8.23 -0.52
C ALA A 57 -13.74 9.34 0.52
N LEU A 58 -13.51 10.60 0.17
CA LEU A 58 -13.80 11.75 1.04
C LEU A 58 -15.30 11.88 1.31
N ALA A 59 -16.13 11.80 0.26
CA ALA A 59 -17.59 11.81 0.42
C ALA A 59 -18.08 10.65 1.29
N TRP A 60 -17.54 9.45 1.06
CA TRP A 60 -17.86 8.28 1.87
C TRP A 60 -17.45 8.45 3.34
N ARG A 61 -16.26 8.99 3.60
CA ARG A 61 -15.80 9.31 4.97
C ARG A 61 -16.75 10.27 5.66
N ASP A 62 -17.15 11.35 4.98
CA ASP A 62 -18.01 12.39 5.55
C ASP A 62 -19.44 11.88 5.83
N LEU A 63 -19.86 10.81 5.13
CA LEU A 63 -21.10 10.07 5.38
C LEU A 63 -20.96 8.94 6.42
N GLY A 64 -19.84 8.86 7.14
CA GLY A 64 -19.63 7.88 8.20
C GLY A 64 -18.98 6.57 7.75
N GLY A 65 -18.25 6.57 6.64
CA GLY A 65 -17.52 5.40 6.12
C GLY A 65 -16.40 4.85 7.01
N GLY A 66 -16.02 5.59 8.06
CA GLY A 66 -15.08 5.15 9.09
C GLY A 66 -13.68 4.84 8.57
N ASP A 67 -13.00 3.89 9.23
CA ASP A 67 -11.60 3.53 8.96
C ASP A 67 -11.38 3.01 7.53
N ALA A 68 -12.37 2.33 6.95
CA ALA A 68 -12.30 1.82 5.59
C ALA A 68 -12.27 2.95 4.54
N ALA A 69 -13.05 4.02 4.77
CA ALA A 69 -13.00 5.22 3.95
C ALA A 69 -11.66 5.96 4.12
N ASN A 70 -11.19 6.11 5.37
CA ASN A 70 -9.88 6.73 5.66
C ASN A 70 -8.71 5.97 5.00
N HIS A 71 -8.74 4.64 5.02
CA HIS A 71 -7.77 3.82 4.30
C HIS A 71 -7.83 4.08 2.80
N CYS A 72 -9.03 4.14 2.21
CA CYS A 72 -9.14 4.39 0.77
C CYS A 72 -8.65 5.80 0.39
N VAL A 73 -8.90 6.82 1.21
CA VAL A 73 -8.33 8.16 1.01
C VAL A 73 -6.80 8.09 0.95
N ALA A 74 -6.16 7.41 1.90
CA ALA A 74 -4.70 7.26 1.92
C ALA A 74 -4.18 6.45 0.70
N ALA A 75 -4.88 5.39 0.30
CA ALA A 75 -4.53 4.61 -0.87
C ALA A 75 -4.71 5.39 -2.19
N ALA A 76 -5.74 6.22 -2.31
CA ALA A 76 -5.95 7.09 -3.45
C ALA A 76 -4.82 8.12 -3.58
N LEU A 77 -4.36 8.69 -2.46
CA LEU A 77 -3.21 9.60 -2.43
C LEU A 77 -1.90 8.92 -2.89
N MET A 78 -1.72 7.62 -2.61
CA MET A 78 -0.61 6.86 -3.20
C MET A 78 -0.71 6.83 -4.73
N GLY A 79 -1.90 6.56 -5.28
CA GLY A 79 -2.13 6.57 -6.73
C GLY A 79 -1.98 7.95 -7.37
N LEU A 80 -2.19 9.02 -6.61
CA LEU A 80 -1.95 10.42 -7.01
C LEU A 80 -0.49 10.86 -6.83
N ASN A 81 0.40 9.97 -6.39
CA ASN A 81 1.80 10.28 -6.04
C ASN A 81 1.94 11.34 -4.93
N GLN A 82 0.91 11.55 -4.12
CA GLN A 82 0.95 12.45 -2.95
C GLN A 82 1.49 11.70 -1.73
N TYR A 83 2.71 11.18 -1.87
CA TYR A 83 3.28 10.19 -0.96
C TYR A 83 3.41 10.67 0.48
N GLY A 84 3.88 11.90 0.71
CA GLY A 84 4.04 12.43 2.06
C GLY A 84 2.71 12.60 2.82
N GLU A 85 1.61 12.90 2.12
CA GLU A 85 0.28 12.99 2.73
C GLU A 85 -0.34 11.61 2.94
N ALA A 86 -0.16 10.70 1.96
CA ALA A 86 -0.56 9.30 2.11
C ALA A 86 0.09 8.67 3.35
N ALA A 87 1.41 8.87 3.52
CA ALA A 87 2.19 8.32 4.62
C ALA A 87 1.63 8.75 5.99
N LYS A 88 1.44 10.07 6.18
CA LYS A 88 0.86 10.61 7.42
C LYS A 88 -0.52 10.03 7.71
N ARG A 89 -1.36 9.85 6.69
CA ARG A 89 -2.71 9.29 6.87
C ARG A 89 -2.69 7.82 7.25
N PHE A 90 -1.79 7.03 6.66
CA PHE A 90 -1.61 5.64 7.08
C PHE A 90 -1.12 5.52 8.52
N GLU A 91 -0.15 6.36 8.94
CA GLU A 91 0.32 6.39 10.33
C GLU A 91 -0.79 6.79 11.31
N ASN A 92 -1.51 7.87 11.01
CA ASN A 92 -2.63 8.32 11.84
C ASN A 92 -3.71 7.25 11.94
N LEU A 93 -4.05 6.60 10.83
CA LEU A 93 -5.02 5.51 10.83
C LEU A 93 -4.55 4.33 11.68
N ALA A 94 -3.26 3.96 11.63
CA ALA A 94 -2.70 2.89 12.47
C ALA A 94 -2.81 3.23 13.97
N GLN A 95 -2.64 4.50 14.33
CA GLN A 95 -2.76 4.99 15.71
C GLN A 95 -4.22 4.98 16.19
N GLU A 96 -5.13 5.57 15.42
CA GLU A 96 -6.52 5.82 15.82
C GLU A 96 -7.41 4.58 15.71
N MET A 97 -7.15 3.72 14.73
CA MET A 97 -7.98 2.55 14.45
C MET A 97 -7.97 1.57 15.63
N LYS A 98 -9.16 1.14 16.05
CA LYS A 98 -9.35 0.06 17.03
C LYS A 98 -9.24 -1.31 16.35
N ALA A 99 -8.07 -1.59 15.79
CA ALA A 99 -7.76 -2.84 15.11
C ALA A 99 -6.62 -3.62 15.78
N GLY A 100 -6.54 -4.91 15.45
CA GLY A 100 -5.47 -5.79 15.93
C GLY A 100 -4.09 -5.40 15.40
N ALA A 101 -3.04 -5.86 16.09
CA ALA A 101 -1.64 -5.55 15.79
C ALA A 101 -1.26 -5.79 14.32
N GLY A 102 -1.76 -6.87 13.70
CA GLY A 102 -1.48 -7.18 12.30
C GLY A 102 -2.00 -6.13 11.31
N VAL A 103 -3.19 -5.58 11.54
CA VAL A 103 -3.75 -4.51 10.70
C VAL A 103 -2.93 -3.23 10.87
N LYS A 104 -2.61 -2.88 12.12
CA LYS A 104 -1.77 -1.71 12.42
C LYS A 104 -0.38 -1.83 11.78
N ALA A 105 0.26 -2.99 11.88
CA ALA A 105 1.55 -3.27 11.24
C ALA A 105 1.47 -3.10 9.71
N GLY A 106 0.40 -3.60 9.08
CA GLY A 106 0.20 -3.43 7.63
C GLY A 106 -0.01 -1.96 7.22
N LEU A 107 -0.74 -1.18 8.02
CA LEU A 107 -0.88 0.27 7.80
C LEU A 107 0.45 1.00 7.91
N LEU A 108 1.27 0.67 8.91
CA LEU A 108 2.62 1.22 9.05
C LEU A 108 3.54 0.79 7.89
N GLY A 109 3.39 -0.43 7.37
CA GLY A 109 4.07 -0.87 6.13
C GLY A 109 3.73 0.02 4.94
N HIS A 110 2.44 0.28 4.67
CA HIS A 110 2.03 1.21 3.61
C HIS A 110 2.55 2.63 3.84
N ALA A 111 2.55 3.11 5.09
CA ALA A 111 3.13 4.40 5.44
C ALA A 111 4.63 4.48 5.12
N ALA A 112 5.39 3.43 5.42
CA ALA A 112 6.81 3.39 5.15
C ALA A 112 7.13 3.33 3.65
N GLN A 113 6.37 2.56 2.88
CA GLN A 113 6.48 2.56 1.41
C GLN A 113 6.21 3.94 0.84
N ALA A 114 5.20 4.64 1.36
CA ALA A 114 4.92 6.03 0.99
C ALA A 114 6.09 6.97 1.37
N TRP A 115 6.68 6.83 2.56
CA TRP A 115 7.87 7.61 2.94
C TRP A 115 9.09 7.35 2.05
N LEU A 116 9.32 6.11 1.63
CA LEU A 116 10.39 5.78 0.69
C LEU A 116 10.17 6.46 -0.66
N LEU A 117 8.95 6.41 -1.20
CA LEU A 117 8.59 7.09 -2.45
C LEU A 117 8.67 8.62 -2.33
N HIS A 118 8.45 9.16 -1.13
CA HIS A 118 8.62 10.58 -0.84
C HIS A 118 10.08 11.00 -0.65
N GLY A 119 11.02 10.05 -0.51
CA GLY A 119 12.43 10.32 -0.26
C GLY A 119 12.79 10.57 1.21
N MET A 120 12.04 9.99 2.15
CA MET A 120 12.31 10.07 3.60
C MET A 120 12.63 8.68 4.20
N PRO A 121 13.78 8.08 3.85
CA PRO A 121 14.13 6.73 4.30
C PRO A 121 14.36 6.61 5.81
N GLU A 122 14.76 7.70 6.49
CA GLU A 122 14.88 7.74 7.96
C GLU A 122 13.52 7.47 8.62
N ARG A 123 12.48 8.18 8.16
CA ARG A 123 11.13 8.00 8.69
C ARG A 123 10.58 6.60 8.37
N ALA A 124 10.89 6.09 7.18
CA ALA A 124 10.50 4.72 6.80
C ALA A 124 11.12 3.67 7.72
N ASP A 125 12.43 3.75 8.03
CA ASP A 125 13.11 2.81 8.95
C ASP A 125 12.48 2.84 10.36
N GLU A 126 12.18 4.02 10.89
CA GLU A 126 11.50 4.19 12.19
C GLU A 126 10.11 3.52 12.20
N VAL A 127 9.29 3.83 11.19
CA VAL A 127 7.91 3.33 11.08
C VAL A 127 7.91 1.80 10.92
N LEU A 128 8.86 1.25 10.15
CA LEU A 128 9.01 -0.20 9.98
C LEU A 128 9.55 -0.87 11.25
N GLY A 129 10.39 -0.19 12.02
CA GLY A 129 10.76 -0.61 13.37
C GLY A 129 9.52 -0.84 14.24
N ALA A 130 8.64 0.16 14.33
CA ALA A 130 7.39 0.05 15.07
C ALA A 130 6.44 -1.03 14.50
N ALA A 131 6.38 -1.18 13.18
CA ALA A 131 5.59 -2.22 12.53
C ALA A 131 6.08 -3.63 12.91
N LEU A 132 7.40 -3.83 12.97
CA LEU A 132 8.02 -5.11 13.35
C LEU A 132 7.94 -5.37 14.85
N GLU A 133 7.79 -4.37 15.72
CA GLU A 133 7.43 -4.62 17.13
C GLU A 133 6.04 -5.25 17.25
N LEU A 134 5.10 -4.86 16.38
CA LEU A 134 3.75 -5.42 16.32
C LEU A 134 3.72 -6.79 15.64
N LYS A 135 4.59 -7.02 14.63
CA LYS A 135 4.66 -8.26 13.87
C LYS A 135 6.12 -8.66 13.56
N PRO A 136 6.85 -9.25 14.54
CA PRO A 136 8.30 -9.46 14.44
C PRO A 136 8.80 -10.43 13.38
N LEU A 137 7.92 -11.27 12.81
CA LEU A 137 8.27 -12.30 11.82
C LEU A 137 7.63 -12.01 10.45
N ASP A 138 7.29 -10.76 10.19
CA ASP A 138 6.76 -10.35 8.89
C ASP A 138 7.90 -10.17 7.88
N VAL A 139 7.90 -11.01 6.85
CA VAL A 139 8.92 -11.02 5.79
C VAL A 139 8.89 -9.73 4.97
N ASP A 140 7.72 -9.22 4.64
CA ASP A 140 7.58 -8.02 3.80
C ASP A 140 8.07 -6.77 4.56
N LEU A 141 7.73 -6.64 5.84
CA LEU A 141 8.23 -5.53 6.67
C LEU A 141 9.74 -5.57 6.87
N MET A 142 10.34 -6.76 6.97
CA MET A 142 11.82 -6.90 7.02
C MET A 142 12.47 -6.44 5.71
N ILE A 143 11.89 -6.82 4.56
CA ILE A 143 12.39 -6.41 3.25
C ILE A 143 12.26 -4.90 3.07
N ASP A 144 11.09 -4.32 3.35
CA ASP A 144 10.87 -2.88 3.28
C ASP A 144 11.87 -2.12 4.17
N ARG A 145 12.17 -2.65 5.38
CA ARG A 145 13.12 -1.99 6.30
C ARG A 145 14.55 -2.09 5.78
N ALA A 146 14.91 -3.21 5.17
CA ALA A 146 16.19 -3.35 4.53
C ALA A 146 16.36 -2.36 3.36
N VAL A 147 15.30 -2.12 2.58
CA VAL A 147 15.30 -1.10 1.52
C VAL A 147 15.51 0.30 2.10
N ALA A 148 14.79 0.65 3.18
CA ALA A 148 14.98 1.93 3.87
C ALA A 148 16.42 2.09 4.40
N ARG A 149 16.96 1.05 5.03
CA ARG A 149 18.35 1.04 5.55
C ARG A 149 19.39 1.13 4.44
N ALA A 150 19.17 0.46 3.31
CA ALA A 150 20.05 0.55 2.15
C ALA A 150 20.05 1.97 1.57
N ALA A 151 18.90 2.65 1.51
CA ALA A 151 18.82 4.06 1.10
C ALA A 151 19.59 5.00 2.03
N LEU A 152 19.74 4.63 3.31
CA LEU A 152 20.59 5.33 4.30
C LEU A 152 22.06 4.93 4.25
N GLY A 153 22.47 4.04 3.32
CA GLY A 153 23.82 3.48 3.26
C GLY A 153 24.14 2.47 4.38
N ARG A 154 23.14 2.05 5.17
CA ARG A 154 23.27 1.06 6.24
C ARG A 154 23.18 -0.37 5.70
N TYR A 155 24.06 -0.69 4.75
CA TYR A 155 24.01 -1.95 4.01
C TYR A 155 24.19 -3.19 4.88
N ARG A 156 24.98 -3.12 5.97
CA ARG A 156 25.14 -4.24 6.91
C ARG A 156 23.83 -4.57 7.63
N ASP A 157 23.09 -3.54 8.04
CA ASP A 157 21.80 -3.72 8.71
C ASP A 157 20.76 -4.26 7.74
N ALA A 158 20.78 -3.78 6.48
CA ALA A 158 19.94 -4.31 5.41
C ALA A 158 20.22 -5.80 5.14
N VAL A 159 21.49 -6.21 5.08
CA VAL A 159 21.87 -7.63 4.96
C VAL A 159 21.33 -8.46 6.13
N GLY A 160 21.35 -7.92 7.35
CA GLY A 160 20.80 -8.57 8.54
C GLY A 160 19.29 -8.84 8.43
N ASP A 161 18.52 -7.81 8.07
CA ASP A 161 17.06 -7.93 7.89
C ASP A 161 16.72 -8.89 6.74
N LEU A 162 17.41 -8.79 5.61
CA LEU A 162 17.20 -9.66 4.45
C LEU A 162 17.60 -11.11 4.75
N GLY A 163 18.64 -11.32 5.57
CA GLY A 163 19.02 -12.64 6.05
C GLY A 163 17.93 -13.30 6.88
N GLN A 164 17.28 -12.54 7.77
CA GLN A 164 16.13 -13.03 8.53
C GLN A 164 14.94 -13.32 7.64
N ALA A 165 14.59 -12.40 6.72
CA ALA A 165 13.51 -12.56 5.76
C ALA A 165 13.68 -13.84 4.92
N ILE A 166 14.86 -14.06 4.36
CA ILE A 166 15.21 -15.27 3.57
C ILE A 166 15.16 -16.55 4.42
N GLY A 167 15.54 -16.46 5.70
CA GLY A 167 15.46 -17.58 6.63
C GLY A 167 14.01 -17.99 6.95
N LEU A 168 13.08 -17.04 6.93
CA LEU A 168 11.64 -17.27 7.13
C LEU A 168 10.96 -17.72 5.84
N ASP A 169 11.31 -17.11 4.70
CA ASP A 169 10.78 -17.45 3.39
C ASP A 169 11.90 -17.43 2.32
N SER A 170 12.36 -18.64 1.97
CA SER A 170 13.41 -18.84 0.97
C SER A 170 12.91 -18.76 -0.48
N GLY A 171 11.62 -18.52 -0.69
CA GLY A 171 10.97 -18.38 -2.00
C GLY A 171 10.92 -16.94 -2.52
N ARG A 172 11.67 -16.02 -1.89
CA ARG A 172 11.64 -14.57 -2.15
C ARG A 172 12.77 -14.10 -3.06
N PRO A 173 12.61 -14.09 -4.39
CA PRO A 173 13.66 -13.63 -5.30
C PRO A 173 14.05 -12.16 -5.04
N ASP A 174 13.07 -11.31 -4.73
CA ASP A 174 13.26 -9.91 -4.36
C ASP A 174 14.19 -9.73 -3.16
N ALA A 175 14.03 -10.52 -2.09
CA ALA A 175 14.90 -10.47 -0.92
C ALA A 175 16.37 -10.81 -1.27
N PHE A 176 16.57 -11.82 -2.13
CA PHE A 176 17.91 -12.15 -2.62
C PHE A 176 18.49 -11.03 -3.49
N VAL A 177 17.70 -10.40 -4.37
CA VAL A 177 18.15 -9.26 -5.19
C VAL A 177 18.58 -8.08 -4.31
N PHE A 178 17.76 -7.70 -3.32
CA PHE A 178 18.12 -6.62 -2.41
C PHE A 178 19.38 -6.94 -1.61
N ARG A 179 19.57 -8.20 -1.21
CA ARG A 179 20.75 -8.60 -0.43
C ARG A 179 22.00 -8.65 -1.30
N ALA A 180 21.87 -9.08 -2.56
CA ALA A 180 22.92 -8.98 -3.56
C ALA A 180 23.38 -7.53 -3.75
N SER A 181 22.42 -6.60 -3.91
CA SER A 181 22.72 -5.17 -4.02
C SER A 181 23.44 -4.64 -2.78
N ALA A 182 22.96 -4.97 -1.58
CA ALA A 182 23.61 -4.57 -0.33
C ALA A 182 25.03 -5.16 -0.19
N TYR A 183 25.25 -6.42 -0.57
CA TYR A 183 26.58 -7.02 -0.62
C TYR A 183 27.49 -6.35 -1.64
N ARG A 184 26.98 -6.01 -2.83
CA ARG A 184 27.74 -5.25 -3.83
C ARG A 184 28.20 -3.90 -3.28
N TYR A 185 27.35 -3.16 -2.58
CA TYR A 185 27.75 -1.90 -1.94
C TYR A 185 28.76 -2.07 -0.78
N LEU A 186 28.85 -3.28 -0.22
CA LEU A 186 29.87 -3.67 0.76
C LEU A 186 31.13 -4.26 0.12
N ASP A 187 31.26 -4.22 -1.20
CA ASP A 187 32.36 -4.81 -1.99
C ASP A 187 32.50 -6.34 -1.79
N LYS A 188 31.39 -7.00 -1.45
CA LYS A 188 31.27 -8.45 -1.26
C LYS A 188 30.74 -9.11 -2.54
N LEU A 189 31.51 -9.04 -3.61
CA LEU A 189 31.03 -9.38 -4.96
C LEU A 189 30.71 -10.87 -5.13
N ASP A 190 31.37 -11.77 -4.40
CA ASP A 190 31.09 -13.21 -4.46
C ASP A 190 29.77 -13.56 -3.75
N GLU A 191 29.52 -12.99 -2.56
CA GLU A 191 28.24 -13.14 -1.89
C GLU A 191 27.10 -12.49 -2.70
N ALA A 192 27.36 -11.33 -3.31
CA ALA A 192 26.40 -10.66 -4.16
C ALA A 192 26.02 -11.51 -5.38
N GLU A 193 27.01 -12.10 -6.06
CA GLU A 193 26.77 -12.97 -7.21
C GLU A 193 26.01 -14.24 -6.81
N ALA A 194 26.33 -14.84 -5.66
CA ALA A 194 25.62 -16.00 -5.15
C ALA A 194 24.13 -15.71 -4.92
N ASP A 195 23.81 -14.57 -4.30
CA ASP A 195 22.43 -14.15 -4.07
C ASP A 195 21.70 -13.80 -5.38
N ALA A 196 22.34 -13.07 -6.30
CA ALA A 196 21.74 -12.76 -7.59
C ALA A 196 21.45 -14.04 -8.40
N ASN A 197 22.34 -15.03 -8.37
CA ASN A 197 22.10 -16.33 -8.98
C ASN A 197 20.99 -17.12 -8.27
N ARG A 198 20.87 -17.00 -6.95
CA ARG A 198 19.77 -17.64 -6.20
C ARG A 198 18.42 -17.02 -6.56
N ALA A 199 18.34 -15.69 -6.67
CA ALA A 199 17.14 -14.99 -7.14
C ALA A 199 16.73 -15.48 -8.54
N LEU A 200 17.69 -15.56 -9.47
CA LEU A 200 17.45 -16.03 -10.83
C LEU A 200 17.20 -17.54 -10.94
N GLY A 201 17.57 -18.31 -9.92
CA GLY A 201 17.18 -19.71 -9.80
C GLY A 201 15.72 -19.89 -9.37
N LEU A 202 15.13 -18.90 -8.69
CA LEU A 202 13.72 -18.87 -8.30
C LEU A 202 12.85 -18.30 -9.42
N ASP A 203 13.31 -17.20 -10.03
CA ASP A 203 12.66 -16.54 -11.16
C ASP A 203 13.72 -16.20 -12.23
N PRO A 204 13.86 -17.05 -13.26
CA PRO A 204 14.88 -16.89 -14.30
C PRO A 204 14.82 -15.58 -15.08
N ASP A 205 13.66 -14.93 -15.15
CA ASP A 205 13.41 -13.72 -15.93
C ASP A 205 13.19 -12.49 -15.04
N HIS A 206 13.48 -12.59 -13.73
CA HIS A 206 13.36 -11.47 -12.79
C HIS A 206 14.19 -10.26 -13.26
N PRO A 207 13.57 -9.13 -13.65
CA PRO A 207 14.28 -8.03 -14.29
C PRO A 207 15.37 -7.40 -13.41
N GLU A 208 15.07 -7.17 -12.14
CA GLU A 208 16.00 -6.60 -11.16
C GLU A 208 17.13 -7.59 -10.83
N GLY A 209 16.86 -8.90 -10.78
CA GLY A 209 17.89 -9.92 -10.57
C GLY A 209 18.87 -10.01 -11.73
N LEU A 210 18.38 -9.95 -12.97
CA LEU A 210 19.23 -9.90 -14.17
C LEU A 210 20.04 -8.60 -14.22
N LEU A 211 19.40 -7.46 -13.93
CA LEU A 211 20.08 -6.16 -13.86
C LEU A 211 21.23 -6.20 -12.84
N GLU A 212 20.93 -6.65 -11.62
CA GLU A 212 21.87 -6.69 -10.50
C GLU A 212 23.01 -7.66 -10.78
N ARG A 213 22.74 -8.87 -11.29
CA ARG A 213 23.79 -9.80 -11.71
C ARG A 213 24.67 -9.21 -12.80
N GLY A 214 24.08 -8.52 -13.78
CA GLY A 214 24.86 -7.86 -14.83
C GLY A 214 25.79 -6.78 -14.28
N ILE A 215 25.33 -5.99 -13.29
CA ILE A 215 26.18 -5.01 -12.59
C ILE A 215 27.34 -5.71 -11.87
N ILE A 216 27.05 -6.78 -11.12
CA ILE A 216 28.07 -7.55 -10.39
C ILE A 216 29.10 -8.17 -11.35
N ARG A 217 28.65 -8.79 -12.44
CA ARG A 217 29.52 -9.37 -13.48
C ARG A 217 30.45 -8.33 -14.10
N ARG A 218 29.92 -7.14 -14.42
CA ARG A 218 30.77 -6.04 -14.93
C ARG A 218 31.83 -5.64 -13.91
N LEU A 219 31.48 -5.51 -12.62
CA LEU A 219 32.44 -5.19 -11.56
C LEU A 219 33.52 -6.26 -11.40
N LYS A 220 33.18 -7.53 -11.65
CA LYS A 220 34.12 -8.67 -11.68
C LYS A 220 34.90 -8.80 -12.99
N GLY A 221 34.68 -7.91 -13.98
CA GLY A 221 35.36 -7.90 -15.28
C GLY A 221 34.72 -8.78 -16.36
N ASP A 222 33.60 -9.45 -16.07
CA ASP A 222 32.83 -10.22 -17.04
C ASP A 222 31.87 -9.31 -17.82
N ASN A 223 32.43 -8.52 -18.73
CA ASN A 223 31.65 -7.62 -19.59
C ASN A 223 30.70 -8.38 -20.54
N GLY A 224 31.08 -9.60 -20.97
CA GLY A 224 30.26 -10.43 -21.85
C GLY A 224 28.99 -10.93 -21.16
N GLY A 225 29.14 -11.50 -19.96
CA GLY A 225 28.02 -11.93 -19.14
C GLY A 225 27.14 -10.76 -18.68
N ALA A 226 27.74 -9.62 -18.33
CA ALA A 226 26.99 -8.40 -18.01
C ALA A 226 26.11 -7.93 -19.18
N ARG A 227 26.68 -7.83 -20.39
CA ARG A 227 25.93 -7.49 -21.61
C ARG A 227 24.80 -8.47 -21.86
N SER A 228 25.06 -9.78 -21.73
CA SER A 228 24.05 -10.82 -21.94
C SER A 228 22.85 -10.65 -21.01
N ASP A 229 23.09 -10.40 -19.72
CA ASP A 229 22.03 -10.19 -18.73
C ASP A 229 21.22 -8.93 -19.02
N TRP A 230 21.88 -7.80 -19.29
CA TRP A 230 21.19 -6.54 -19.58
C TRP A 230 20.38 -6.58 -20.87
N LEU A 231 20.87 -7.25 -21.91
CA LEU A 231 20.09 -7.48 -23.13
C LEU A 231 18.86 -8.36 -22.87
N ARG A 232 18.93 -9.30 -21.91
CA ARG A 232 17.76 -10.09 -21.50
C ARG A 232 16.74 -9.22 -20.77
N VAL A 233 17.16 -8.32 -19.87
CA VAL A 233 16.24 -7.35 -19.22
C VAL A 233 15.47 -6.55 -20.28
N LEU A 234 16.17 -6.04 -21.30
CA LEU A 234 15.55 -5.26 -22.38
C LEU A 234 14.52 -6.06 -23.22
N ARG A 235 14.71 -7.38 -23.36
CA ARG A 235 13.77 -8.26 -24.10
C ARG A 235 12.56 -8.65 -23.27
N GLU A 236 12.78 -9.08 -22.03
CA GLU A 236 11.72 -9.68 -21.21
C GLU A 236 10.87 -8.65 -20.47
N ALA A 237 11.43 -7.49 -20.15
CA ALA A 237 10.75 -6.46 -19.35
C ALA A 237 10.85 -5.05 -19.95
N PRO A 238 10.47 -4.85 -21.24
CA PRO A 238 10.57 -3.56 -21.88
C PRO A 238 9.75 -2.49 -21.14
N GLY A 239 10.25 -1.26 -21.09
CA GLY A 239 9.57 -0.13 -20.46
C GLY A 239 9.68 -0.06 -18.92
N THR A 240 10.27 -1.06 -18.27
CA THR A 240 10.51 -1.04 -16.81
C THR A 240 11.69 -0.13 -16.43
N ALA A 241 11.78 0.23 -15.14
CA ALA A 241 12.94 0.93 -14.59
C ALA A 241 14.23 0.11 -14.74
N ALA A 242 14.14 -1.22 -14.54
CA ALA A 242 15.25 -2.13 -14.74
C ALA A 242 15.75 -2.12 -16.19
N ALA A 243 14.84 -2.13 -17.17
CA ALA A 243 15.20 -2.04 -18.59
C ALA A 243 15.88 -0.73 -18.94
N ARG A 244 15.40 0.41 -18.43
CA ARG A 244 16.09 1.71 -18.61
C ARG A 244 17.49 1.69 -18.03
N ALA A 245 17.66 1.15 -16.82
CA ALA A 245 18.97 1.02 -16.17
C ALA A 245 19.91 0.07 -16.93
N ALA A 246 19.39 -1.04 -17.45
CA ALA A 246 20.13 -1.99 -18.28
C ALA A 246 20.63 -1.33 -19.58
N GLY A 247 19.76 -0.58 -20.27
CA GLY A 247 20.13 0.20 -21.46
C GLY A 247 21.23 1.22 -21.17
N ALA A 248 21.08 2.01 -20.10
CA ALA A 248 22.10 2.99 -19.69
C ALA A 248 23.45 2.34 -19.34
N ASN A 249 23.44 1.13 -18.77
CA ASN A 249 24.66 0.39 -18.48
C ASN A 249 25.34 -0.14 -19.76
N LEU A 250 24.56 -0.60 -20.74
CA LEU A 250 25.07 -1.01 -22.06
C LEU A 250 25.70 0.18 -22.81
N GLU A 251 25.01 1.32 -22.85
CA GLU A 251 25.55 2.55 -23.46
C GLU A 251 26.88 2.95 -22.84
N LYS A 252 26.99 2.98 -21.51
CA LYS A 252 28.25 3.29 -20.81
C LYS A 252 29.36 2.29 -21.13
N MET A 253 29.02 1.02 -21.36
CA MET A 253 29.99 -0.01 -21.73
C MET A 253 30.48 0.14 -23.17
N ASP A 254 29.61 0.59 -24.07
CA ASP A 254 29.92 0.81 -25.49
C ASP A 254 30.66 2.14 -25.74
N VAL A 255 30.44 3.15 -24.90
CA VAL A 255 31.14 4.44 -24.94
C VAL A 255 32.50 4.33 -24.24
N LYS A 256 33.44 3.58 -24.86
CA LYS A 256 34.92 3.74 -24.90
C LYS A 256 35.64 2.38 -25.06
N THR A 257 36.00 2.09 -26.30
CA THR A 257 37.23 1.35 -26.66
C THR A 257 37.96 2.13 -27.76
N GLU A 258 38.46 3.32 -27.39
CA GLU A 258 39.53 4.05 -28.10
C GLU A 258 40.53 4.57 -27.07
#